data_AF-A0A2A4FLW2-F1
#
_entry.id   AF-A0A2A4FLW2-F1
#
_cell.length_a   1.000
_cell.length_b   1.000
_cell.length_c   1.000
_cell.angle_alpha   90.00
_cell.angle_beta   90.00
_cell.angle_gamma   90.00
#
_symmetry.space_group_name_H-M   'P 1'
#
loop_
_entity.id
_entity.type
_entity.pdbx_description
1 polymer ?
#
loop_
_entity_poly.entity_id
_entity_poly.type
_entity_poly.pdbx_seq_one_letter_code
_entity_poly.pdbx_strand_id
1 'polypeptide(L)'
;PAPPTGETADYADFRQRYLTLQQEMETAIGNLRGRLRVALAARTPGMARLATLDAIMERVLGARERSLLATVPALLGAHFARLRAAEQQALADAEAPEHPETPGQPAVTPGAWLDVFRMDMQSVLLAELEIRFQTVDGLLAALRAS
;
A
#
# COMPACT_ATOMS: atom_id res chain seq x y z
N PRO A 1 5.77 3.39 -24.20
CA PRO A 1 4.30 3.52 -24.37
C PRO A 1 3.84 4.75 -23.57
N ALA A 2 2.91 5.54 -24.09
CA ALA A 2 2.32 6.63 -23.31
C ALA A 2 1.62 6.04 -22.07
N PRO A 3 1.65 6.71 -20.91
CA PRO A 3 0.93 6.24 -19.73
C PRO A 3 -0.57 6.12 -20.06
N PRO A 4 -1.28 5.12 -19.50
CA PRO A 4 -2.71 4.97 -19.76
C PRO A 4 -3.46 6.22 -19.30
N THR A 5 -4.34 6.70 -20.16
CA THR A 5 -5.28 7.79 -19.90
C THR A 5 -6.45 7.30 -19.04
N GLY A 6 -7.22 8.20 -18.43
CA GLY A 6 -8.38 7.85 -17.59
C GLY A 6 -9.36 6.87 -18.28
N GLU A 7 -9.58 7.01 -19.58
CA GLU A 7 -10.46 6.11 -20.36
C GLU A 7 -9.88 4.71 -20.59
N THR A 8 -8.56 4.56 -20.68
CA THR A 8 -7.89 3.30 -21.07
C THR A 8 -7.32 2.51 -19.90
N ALA A 9 -7.29 3.10 -18.70
CA ALA A 9 -6.75 2.45 -17.51
C ALA A 9 -7.53 1.18 -17.14
N ASP A 10 -6.85 0.04 -17.03
CA ASP A 10 -7.42 -1.19 -16.46
C ASP A 10 -6.94 -1.36 -15.02
N TYR A 11 -7.86 -1.68 -14.11
CA TYR A 11 -7.52 -1.98 -12.73
C TYR A 11 -6.61 -3.22 -12.61
N ALA A 12 -6.67 -4.14 -13.57
CA ALA A 12 -5.84 -5.35 -13.56
C ALA A 12 -4.34 -5.04 -13.50
N ASP A 13 -3.88 -4.01 -14.22
CA ASP A 13 -2.47 -3.59 -14.23
C ASP A 13 -2.01 -3.07 -12.86
N PHE A 14 -2.85 -2.24 -12.23
CA PHE A 14 -2.58 -1.70 -10.90
C PHE A 14 -2.57 -2.81 -9.86
N ARG A 15 -3.54 -3.73 -9.92
CA ARG A 15 -3.63 -4.90 -9.04
C ARG A 15 -2.37 -5.76 -9.14
N GLN A 16 -1.92 -6.06 -10.36
CA GLN A 16 -0.71 -6.88 -10.55
C GLN A 16 0.52 -6.19 -9.96
N ARG A 17 0.71 -4.90 -10.25
CA ARG A 17 1.82 -4.12 -9.70
C ARG A 17 1.78 -4.06 -8.17
N TYR A 18 0.59 -3.90 -7.59
CA TYR A 18 0.40 -3.87 -6.14
C TYR A 18 0.83 -5.19 -5.48
N LEU A 19 0.39 -6.33 -6.04
CA LEU A 19 0.74 -7.66 -5.54
C LEU A 19 2.24 -7.92 -5.63
N THR A 20 2.89 -7.51 -6.72
CA THR A 20 4.35 -7.60 -6.86
C THR A 20 5.05 -6.81 -5.75
N LEU A 21 4.66 -5.56 -5.52
CA LEU A 21 5.25 -4.72 -4.47
C LEU A 21 5.01 -5.30 -3.07
N GLN A 22 3.82 -5.84 -2.79
CA GLN A 22 3.55 -6.52 -1.52
C GLN A 22 4.50 -7.70 -1.28
N GLN A 23 4.70 -8.54 -2.29
CA GLN A 23 5.59 -9.71 -2.20
C GLN A 23 7.06 -9.30 -2.03
N GLU A 24 7.49 -8.26 -2.74
CA GLU A 24 8.84 -7.71 -2.63
C GLU A 24 9.08 -7.15 -1.22
N MET A 25 8.14 -6.36 -0.69
CA MET A 25 8.21 -5.82 0.68
C MET A 25 8.28 -6.93 1.72
N GLU A 26 7.39 -7.93 1.66
CA GLU A 26 7.39 -9.07 2.59
C GLU A 26 8.74 -9.79 2.59
N THR A 27 9.29 -10.06 1.40
CA THR A 27 10.54 -10.78 1.23
C THR A 27 11.73 -9.97 1.77
N ALA A 28 11.82 -8.71 1.39
CA ALA A 28 12.92 -7.83 1.81
C ALA A 28 12.93 -7.62 3.34
N ILE A 29 11.75 -7.41 3.93
CA ILE A 29 11.60 -7.23 5.38
C ILE A 29 11.94 -8.52 6.13
N GLY A 30 11.44 -9.68 5.69
CA GLY A 30 11.78 -10.97 6.30
C GLY A 30 13.29 -11.23 6.30
N ASN A 31 13.96 -10.95 5.18
CA ASN A 31 15.42 -11.08 5.06
C ASN A 31 16.18 -10.12 6.00
N LEU A 32 15.72 -8.88 6.12
CA LEU A 32 16.32 -7.90 7.03
C LEU A 32 16.14 -8.34 8.50
N ARG A 33 14.93 -8.76 8.90
CA ARG A 33 14.65 -9.27 10.25
C ARG A 33 15.50 -10.49 10.58
N GLY A 34 15.66 -11.43 9.64
CA GLY A 34 16.53 -12.60 9.84
C GLY A 34 17.97 -12.22 10.16
N ARG A 35 18.54 -11.26 9.41
CA ARG A 35 19.89 -10.75 9.70
C ARG A 35 19.99 -10.05 11.06
N LEU A 36 18.98 -9.26 11.43
CA LEU A 36 18.93 -8.60 12.74
C LEU A 36 18.84 -9.60 13.89
N ARG A 37 18.04 -10.66 13.74
CA ARG A 37 17.97 -11.75 14.73
C ARG A 37 19.31 -12.44 14.93
N VAL A 38 20.06 -12.71 13.86
CA VAL A 38 21.42 -13.26 13.95
C VAL A 38 22.35 -12.30 14.71
N ALA A 39 22.32 -11.01 14.39
CA ALA A 39 23.13 -10.01 15.07
C ALA A 39 22.81 -9.91 16.57
N LEU A 40 21.52 -9.90 16.93
CA LEU A 40 21.03 -9.88 18.31
C LEU A 40 21.45 -11.13 19.09
N ALA A 41 21.29 -12.32 18.50
CA ALA A 41 21.63 -13.56 19.17
C ALA A 41 23.13 -13.67 19.54
N ALA A 42 23.99 -12.97 18.81
CA ALA A 42 25.43 -12.90 19.08
C ALA A 42 25.81 -11.89 20.19
N ARG A 43 24.86 -11.14 20.77
CA ARG A 43 25.15 -10.14 21.82
C ARG A 43 25.23 -10.77 23.21
N THR A 44 24.11 -11.28 23.70
CA THR A 44 23.98 -11.85 25.05
C THR A 44 22.95 -12.99 25.05
N PRO A 45 22.93 -13.87 26.06
CA PRO A 45 21.91 -14.90 26.18
C PRO A 45 20.47 -14.34 26.25
N GLY A 46 20.29 -13.13 26.80
CA GLY A 46 19.01 -12.44 26.81
C GLY A 46 18.54 -12.05 25.41
N MET A 47 19.44 -11.49 24.60
CA MET A 47 19.14 -11.10 23.22
C MET A 47 18.94 -12.30 22.30
N ALA A 48 19.60 -13.43 22.55
CA ALA A 48 19.33 -14.69 21.86
C ALA A 48 17.88 -15.17 22.09
N ARG A 49 17.38 -15.10 23.33
CA ARG A 49 15.97 -15.42 23.63
C ARG A 49 15.00 -14.47 22.94
N LEU A 50 15.31 -13.17 22.90
CA LEU A 50 14.51 -12.18 22.19
C LEU A 50 14.46 -12.50 20.68
N ALA A 51 15.60 -12.83 20.06
CA ALA A 51 15.67 -13.20 18.65
C ALA A 51 14.85 -14.48 18.35
N THR A 52 14.87 -15.48 19.25
CA THR A 52 14.00 -16.66 19.13
C THR A 52 12.52 -16.30 19.24
N LEU A 53 12.15 -15.44 20.19
CA LEU A 53 10.77 -14.98 20.35
C LEU A 53 10.27 -14.26 19.10
N ASP A 54 11.06 -13.33 18.54
CA ASP A 54 10.73 -12.63 17.30
C ASP A 54 10.48 -13.60 16.13
N ALA A 55 11.35 -14.62 15.98
CA ALA A 55 11.19 -15.63 14.92
C ALA A 55 9.91 -16.45 15.07
N ILE A 56 9.52 -16.79 16.31
CA ILE A 56 8.26 -17.48 16.59
C ILE A 56 7.07 -16.56 16.26
N MET A 57 7.12 -15.31 16.71
CA MET A 57 6.06 -14.34 16.45
C MET A 57 5.87 -14.06 14.95
N GLU A 58 6.96 -13.93 14.19
CA GLU A 58 6.90 -13.81 12.72
C GLU A 58 6.17 -15.01 12.09
N ARG A 59 6.48 -16.23 12.53
CA ARG A 59 5.83 -17.44 12.01
C ARG A 59 4.36 -17.54 12.39
N VAL A 60 4.02 -17.16 13.62
CA VAL A 60 2.63 -17.20 14.13
C VAL A 60 1.75 -16.16 13.45
N LEU A 61 2.24 -14.93 13.29
CA LEU A 61 1.47 -13.82 12.75
C LEU A 61 1.52 -13.72 11.22
N GLY A 62 2.55 -14.24 10.57
CA GLY A 62 2.79 -14.02 9.14
C GLY A 62 1.65 -14.49 8.23
N ALA A 63 1.05 -15.66 8.51
CA ALA A 63 -0.08 -16.14 7.72
C ALA A 63 -1.32 -15.24 7.84
N ARG A 64 -1.58 -14.73 9.05
CA ARG A 64 -2.68 -13.81 9.31
C ARG A 64 -2.43 -12.45 8.66
N GLU A 65 -1.21 -11.93 8.74
CA GLU A 65 -0.84 -10.68 8.09
C GLU A 65 -1.03 -10.76 6.56
N ARG A 66 -0.47 -11.79 5.91
CA ARG A 66 -0.69 -12.02 4.47
C ARG A 66 -2.17 -12.10 4.11
N SER A 67 -2.95 -12.84 4.88
CA SER A 67 -4.39 -12.97 4.64
C SER A 67 -5.14 -11.64 4.74
N LEU A 68 -4.78 -10.79 5.71
CA LEU A 68 -5.41 -9.48 5.87
C LEU A 68 -5.00 -8.54 4.74
N LEU A 69 -3.72 -8.48 4.40
CA LEU A 69 -3.20 -7.56 3.38
C LEU A 69 -3.58 -7.99 1.96
N ALA A 70 -3.88 -9.27 1.73
CA ALA A 70 -4.47 -9.76 0.48
C ALA A 70 -5.88 -9.23 0.20
N THR A 71 -6.57 -8.62 1.19
CA THR A 71 -7.87 -7.98 0.97
C THR A 71 -7.76 -6.57 0.37
N VAL A 72 -6.61 -5.91 0.54
CA VAL A 72 -6.41 -4.52 0.13
C VAL A 72 -6.56 -4.31 -1.38
N PRO A 73 -6.04 -5.18 -2.26
CA PRO A 73 -6.32 -5.07 -3.70
C PRO A 73 -7.81 -5.19 -4.06
N ALA A 74 -8.65 -5.84 -3.26
CA ALA A 74 -10.10 -5.82 -3.54
C ALA A 74 -10.71 -4.46 -3.22
N LEU A 75 -10.30 -3.86 -2.08
CA LEU A 75 -10.77 -2.53 -1.66
C LEU A 75 -10.31 -1.43 -2.62
N LEU A 76 -9.07 -1.50 -3.10
CA LEU A 76 -8.55 -0.59 -4.13
C LEU A 76 -9.30 -0.71 -5.45
N GLY A 77 -9.76 -1.91 -5.83
CA GLY A 77 -10.58 -2.11 -7.02
C GLY A 77 -11.95 -1.43 -6.91
N ALA A 78 -12.60 -1.56 -5.75
CA ALA A 78 -13.83 -0.84 -5.48
C ALA A 78 -13.61 0.69 -5.47
N HIS A 79 -12.47 1.16 -4.93
CA HIS A 79 -12.11 2.57 -4.95
C HIS A 79 -11.87 3.12 -6.36
N PHE A 80 -11.12 2.38 -7.18
CA PHE A 80 -10.91 2.69 -8.59
C PHE A 80 -12.23 2.89 -9.34
N ALA A 81 -13.16 1.94 -9.19
CA ALA A 81 -14.47 2.01 -9.84
C ALA A 81 -15.29 3.23 -9.37
N ARG A 82 -15.26 3.56 -8.06
CA ARG A 82 -15.94 4.74 -7.52
C ARG A 82 -15.38 6.05 -8.07
N LEU A 83 -14.06 6.20 -8.12
CA LEU A 83 -13.42 7.41 -8.64
C LEU A 83 -13.73 7.61 -10.12
N ARG A 84 -13.66 6.54 -10.93
CA ARG A 84 -14.04 6.59 -12.35
C ARG A 84 -15.50 7.00 -12.54
N ALA A 85 -16.42 6.39 -11.79
CA ALA A 85 -17.84 6.71 -11.88
C ALA A 85 -18.14 8.16 -11.45
N ALA A 86 -17.44 8.67 -10.44
CA ALA A 86 -17.59 10.05 -9.97
C ALA A 86 -17.17 11.08 -11.03
N GLU A 87 -16.06 10.85 -11.74
CA GLU A 87 -15.67 11.74 -12.85
C GLU A 87 -16.65 11.66 -14.02
N GLN A 88 -17.09 10.45 -14.40
CA GLN A 88 -18.08 10.27 -15.47
C GLN A 88 -19.39 11.01 -15.19
N GLN A 89 -19.86 10.96 -13.93
CA GLN A 89 -21.04 11.72 -13.52
C GLN A 89 -20.79 13.23 -13.58
N ALA A 90 -19.65 13.70 -13.06
CA ALA A 90 -19.31 15.13 -13.07
C ALA A 90 -19.18 15.72 -14.48
N LEU A 91 -18.65 14.93 -15.42
CA LEU A 91 -18.61 15.31 -16.85
C LEU A 91 -20.01 15.36 -17.46
N ALA A 92 -20.86 14.36 -17.19
CA ALA A 92 -22.24 14.34 -17.68
C ALA A 92 -23.08 15.51 -17.12
N ASP A 93 -22.89 15.86 -15.85
CA ASP A 93 -23.57 17.00 -15.20
C ASP A 93 -23.10 18.34 -15.78
N ALA A 94 -21.83 18.45 -16.17
CA ALA A 94 -21.27 19.65 -16.82
C ALA A 94 -21.76 19.84 -18.27
N GLU A 95 -22.18 18.77 -18.94
CA GLU A 95 -22.73 18.78 -20.30
C GLU A 95 -24.28 18.96 -20.32
N ALA A 96 -24.95 18.88 -19.17
CA ALA A 96 -26.40 18.99 -19.07
C ALA A 96 -26.89 20.43 -19.35
N PRO A 97 -27.93 20.62 -20.19
CA PRO A 97 -28.27 21.93 -20.71
C PRO A 97 -29.28 22.68 -19.81
N GLU A 98 -29.03 22.89 -18.51
CA GLU A 98 -29.83 23.85 -17.72
C GLU A 98 -29.04 24.68 -16.69
N HIS A 99 -29.16 26.01 -16.85
CA HIS A 99 -28.82 27.14 -15.96
C HIS A 99 -27.41 27.74 -15.99
N PRO A 100 -27.33 29.10 -15.87
CA PRO A 100 -26.17 29.88 -16.27
C PRO A 100 -24.97 29.53 -15.37
N GLU A 101 -23.83 29.44 -16.03
CA GLU A 101 -22.49 29.30 -15.46
C GLU A 101 -22.41 30.02 -14.11
N THR A 102 -22.44 29.26 -13.01
CA THR A 102 -22.15 29.84 -11.69
C THR A 102 -20.66 30.19 -11.70
N PRO A 103 -20.28 31.48 -11.61
CA PRO A 103 -18.87 31.86 -11.70
C PRO A 103 -18.10 31.22 -10.55
N GLY A 104 -17.14 30.33 -10.86
CA GLY A 104 -16.24 29.72 -9.88
C GLY A 104 -16.39 28.21 -9.66
N GLN A 105 -17.23 27.49 -10.40
CA GLN A 105 -17.14 26.03 -10.41
C GLN A 105 -15.85 25.60 -11.11
N PRO A 106 -14.96 24.82 -10.45
CA PRO A 106 -13.74 24.36 -11.07
C PRO A 106 -14.08 23.44 -12.25
N ALA A 107 -13.46 23.70 -13.40
CA ALA A 107 -13.65 22.87 -14.59
C ALA A 107 -13.21 21.43 -14.29
N VAL A 108 -14.08 20.46 -14.59
CA VAL A 108 -13.76 19.04 -14.50
C VAL A 108 -12.68 18.74 -15.53
N THR A 109 -11.50 18.30 -15.08
CA THR A 109 -10.40 17.92 -15.97
C THR A 109 -10.50 16.42 -16.25
N PRO A 110 -10.79 15.99 -17.49
CA PRO A 110 -10.91 14.55 -17.80
C PRO A 110 -9.64 13.77 -17.45
N GLY A 111 -9.79 12.66 -16.76
CA GLY A 111 -8.70 11.78 -16.33
C GLY A 111 -8.03 12.15 -15.02
N ALA A 112 -8.41 13.26 -14.35
CA ALA A 112 -7.82 13.67 -13.08
C ALA A 112 -8.05 12.64 -11.95
N TRP A 113 -9.16 11.89 -12.01
CA TRP A 113 -9.45 10.83 -11.05
C TRP A 113 -8.37 9.74 -10.99
N LEU A 114 -7.66 9.49 -12.10
CA LEU A 114 -6.65 8.44 -12.17
C LEU A 114 -5.40 8.82 -11.39
N ASP A 115 -5.03 10.10 -11.36
CA ASP A 115 -3.90 10.59 -10.57
C ASP A 115 -4.23 10.56 -9.07
N VAL A 116 -5.47 10.88 -8.70
CA VAL A 116 -5.98 10.68 -7.33
C VAL A 116 -5.85 9.20 -6.94
N PHE A 117 -6.34 8.29 -7.78
CA PHE A 117 -6.24 6.86 -7.54
C PHE A 117 -4.77 6.39 -7.35
N ARG A 118 -3.85 6.86 -8.20
CA ARG A 118 -2.41 6.52 -8.09
C ARG A 118 -1.82 6.98 -6.76
N MET A 119 -2.17 8.19 -6.32
CA MET A 119 -1.70 8.75 -5.05
C MET A 119 -2.29 8.01 -3.84
N ASP A 120 -3.57 7.64 -3.89
CA ASP A 120 -4.22 6.84 -2.85
C ASP A 120 -3.59 5.45 -2.74
N MET A 121 -3.38 4.77 -3.89
CA MET A 121 -2.70 3.48 -3.92
C MET A 121 -1.28 3.55 -3.35
N GLN A 122 -0.52 4.60 -3.68
CA GLN A 122 0.81 4.81 -3.11
C GLN A 122 0.76 5.03 -1.59
N SER A 123 -0.20 5.81 -1.12
CA SER A 123 -0.38 6.07 0.32
C SER A 123 -0.69 4.80 1.09
N VAL A 124 -1.52 3.92 0.52
CA VAL A 124 -1.83 2.61 1.10
C VAL A 124 -0.58 1.71 1.12
N LEU A 125 0.21 1.66 0.04
CA LEU A 125 1.47 0.90 0.01
C LEU A 125 2.47 1.39 1.06
N LEU A 126 2.58 2.71 1.27
CA LEU A 126 3.44 3.28 2.29
C LEU A 126 2.96 2.93 3.70
N ALA A 127 1.65 2.98 3.96
CA ALA A 127 1.07 2.56 5.23
C ALA A 127 1.31 1.06 5.51
N GLU A 128 1.17 0.22 4.49
CA GLU A 128 1.52 -1.20 4.61
C GLU A 128 3.00 -1.42 4.91
N LEU A 129 3.89 -0.69 4.24
CA LEU A 129 5.32 -0.75 4.48
C LEU A 129 5.64 -0.35 5.92
N GLU A 130 5.08 0.75 6.40
CA GLU A 130 5.26 1.27 7.75
C GLU A 130 4.89 0.22 8.81
N ILE A 131 3.70 -0.40 8.69
CA ILE A 131 3.23 -1.44 9.62
C ILE A 131 4.23 -2.60 9.69
N ARG A 132 4.70 -3.10 8.55
CA ARG A 132 5.66 -4.20 8.51
C ARG A 132 7.03 -3.80 9.06
N PHE A 133 7.44 -2.55 8.83
CA PHE A 133 8.74 -2.04 9.24
C PHE A 133 8.86 -1.82 10.76
N GLN A 134 7.75 -1.65 11.48
CA GLN A 134 7.75 -1.57 12.96
C GLN A 134 8.46 -2.76 13.62
N THR A 135 8.36 -3.96 13.03
CA THR A 135 9.06 -5.16 13.53
C THR A 135 10.59 -5.07 13.37
N VAL A 136 11.05 -4.41 12.31
CA VAL A 136 12.48 -4.14 12.08
C VAL A 136 12.96 -3.08 13.06
N ASP A 137 12.20 -2.01 13.26
CA ASP A 137 12.54 -0.94 14.18
C ASP A 137 12.67 -1.45 15.62
N GLY A 138 11.79 -2.36 16.05
CA GLY A 138 11.88 -3.01 17.36
C GLY A 138 13.19 -3.79 17.55
N LEU A 139 13.60 -4.57 16.56
CA LEU A 139 14.87 -5.33 16.60
C LEU A 139 16.09 -4.41 16.56
N LEU A 140 16.06 -3.35 15.75
CA LEU A 140 17.11 -2.34 15.71
C LEU A 140 17.24 -1.58 17.02
N ALA A 141 16.12 -1.21 17.64
CA ALA A 141 16.11 -0.57 18.96
C ALA A 141 16.73 -1.48 20.02
N ALA A 142 16.36 -2.77 20.03
CA ALA A 142 16.95 -3.75 20.94
C ALA A 142 18.46 -3.89 20.73
N LEU A 143 18.93 -3.92 19.47
CA LEU A 143 20.36 -4.04 19.15
C LEU A 143 21.16 -2.80 19.53
N ARG A 144 20.56 -1.61 19.49
CA ARG A 144 21.20 -0.37 19.96
C ARG A 144 21.28 -0.29 21.49
N ALA A 145 20.37 -0.95 22.19
CA ALA A 145 20.29 -0.99 23.65
C ALA A 145 21.03 -2.19 24.28
N SER A 146 21.58 -3.10 23.47
CA SER A 146 22.20 -4.37 23.89
C SER A 146 23.70 -4.30 24.13
#